data_AF-A0AA51UQQ5-F1
#
_entry.id   AF-A0AA51UQQ5-F1
#
_cell.length_a   1.000
_cell.length_b   1.000
_cell.length_c   1.000
_cell.angle_alpha   90.00
_cell.angle_beta   90.00
_cell.angle_gamma   90.00
#
_symmetry.space_group_name_H-M   'P 1'
#
loop_
_entity.id
_entity.type
_entity.pdbx_description
1 polymer ?
#
loop_
_entity_poly.entity_id
_entity_poly.type
_entity_poly.pdbx_seq_one_letter_code
_entity_poly.pdbx_strand_id
1 'polypeptide(L)'
;MSGRFITMMFGLPGAALALYRLAKPNQKTKVFGLLFSSALTSFLTGITEPLEFSFLFVAPVLYVIHAVFDGFAFMFAHILQITIGQTFSGGFIDFILFGILQGNARTNWVLVPLVGVFWFFLYYFSFAFLISKFNYKTPGREDAINYNDTFLSDVCPPYSLMNLFIVGESTVGSFGE
;
A
#
# COMPACT_ATOMS: atom_id res chain seq x y z
N MET A 1 19.53 6.82 -15.47
CA MET A 1 18.11 7.14 -15.20
C MET A 1 17.20 5.93 -15.25
N SER A 2 17.54 4.86 -15.98
CA SER A 2 16.63 3.73 -16.26
C SER A 2 16.41 2.73 -15.11
N GLY A 3 17.02 2.91 -13.94
CA GLY A 3 16.79 2.06 -12.77
C GLY A 3 15.35 2.12 -12.24
N ARG A 4 14.66 3.26 -12.43
CA ARG A 4 13.30 3.49 -11.92
C ARG A 4 12.28 2.49 -12.45
N PHE A 5 12.38 2.12 -13.73
CA PHE A 5 11.45 1.17 -14.36
C PHE A 5 11.40 -0.17 -13.62
N ILE A 6 12.55 -0.65 -13.13
CA ILE A 6 12.65 -1.92 -12.42
C ILE A 6 11.88 -1.85 -11.10
N THR A 7 12.09 -0.79 -10.32
CA THR A 7 11.45 -0.63 -9.01
C THR A 7 9.95 -0.30 -9.12
N MET A 8 9.58 0.64 -10.00
CA MET A 8 8.21 1.16 -10.08
C MET A 8 7.23 0.21 -10.76
N MET A 9 7.70 -0.52 -11.79
CA MET A 9 6.87 -1.48 -12.50
C MET A 9 6.85 -2.87 -11.86
N PHE A 10 7.89 -3.24 -11.09
CA PHE A 10 7.98 -4.60 -10.55
C PHE A 10 8.21 -4.64 -9.04
N GLY A 11 9.16 -3.87 -8.50
CA GLY A 11 9.45 -3.87 -7.06
C GLY A 11 8.24 -3.49 -6.20
N LEU A 12 7.62 -2.34 -6.47
CA LEU A 12 6.51 -1.83 -5.68
C LEU A 12 5.21 -2.65 -5.82
N PRO A 13 4.83 -3.15 -7.00
CA PRO A 13 3.77 -4.15 -7.10
C PRO A 13 4.06 -5.42 -6.28
N GLY A 14 5.31 -5.87 -6.21
CA GLY A 14 5.73 -6.98 -5.34
C GLY A 14 5.54 -6.67 -3.85
N ALA A 15 5.88 -5.45 -3.43
CA ALA A 15 5.64 -4.97 -2.07
C ALA A 15 4.13 -4.88 -1.74
N ALA A 16 3.32 -4.34 -2.65
CA ALA A 16 1.86 -4.31 -2.51
C ALA A 16 1.27 -5.70 -2.35
N LEU A 17 1.75 -6.68 -3.12
CA LEU A 17 1.30 -8.06 -2.98
C LEU A 17 1.67 -8.66 -1.62
N ALA A 18 2.86 -8.37 -1.10
CA ALA A 18 3.28 -8.80 0.24
C ALA A 18 2.38 -8.19 1.33
N LEU A 19 2.13 -6.88 1.26
CA LEU A 19 1.24 -6.15 2.17
C LEU A 19 -0.18 -6.73 2.15
N TYR A 20 -0.74 -6.96 0.96
CA TYR A 20 -2.06 -7.58 0.79
C TYR A 20 -2.12 -9.00 1.38
N ARG A 21 -1.08 -9.81 1.16
CA ARG A 21 -1.06 -11.20 1.63
C ARG A 21 -1.08 -11.30 3.14
N LEU A 22 -0.40 -10.38 3.83
CA LEU A 22 -0.26 -10.34 5.29
C LEU A 22 -1.39 -9.57 6.01
N ALA A 23 -2.31 -8.94 5.27
CA ALA A 23 -3.48 -8.28 5.84
C ALA A 23 -4.45 -9.28 6.52
N LYS A 24 -5.12 -8.84 7.58
CA LYS A 24 -6.16 -9.62 8.29
C LYS A 24 -7.33 -9.93 7.36
N PRO A 25 -7.92 -11.14 7.39
CA PRO A 25 -8.98 -11.55 6.46
C PRO A 25 -10.16 -10.57 6.42
N ASN A 26 -10.54 -10.02 7.58
CA ASN A 26 -11.67 -9.08 7.70
C ASN A 26 -11.42 -7.71 7.04
N GLN A 27 -10.16 -7.35 6.76
CA GLN A 27 -9.78 -6.07 6.15
C GLN A 27 -9.23 -6.22 4.72
N LYS A 28 -9.08 -7.46 4.22
CA LYS A 28 -8.47 -7.73 2.91
C LYS A 28 -9.16 -7.01 1.76
N THR A 29 -10.48 -6.88 1.77
CA THR A 29 -11.21 -6.20 0.69
C THR A 29 -10.85 -4.71 0.61
N LYS A 30 -10.78 -4.02 1.76
CA LYS A 30 -10.42 -2.60 1.81
C LYS A 30 -8.96 -2.38 1.38
N VAL A 31 -8.07 -3.22 1.92
CA VAL A 31 -6.63 -3.17 1.65
C VAL A 31 -6.32 -3.49 0.20
N PHE A 32 -7.05 -4.44 -0.40
CA PHE A 32 -6.90 -4.79 -1.81
C PHE A 32 -7.15 -3.59 -2.70
N GLY A 33 -8.28 -2.89 -2.53
CA GLY A 33 -8.61 -1.72 -3.35
C GLY A 33 -7.54 -0.62 -3.23
N LEU A 34 -7.09 -0.32 -2.01
CA LEU A 34 -6.07 0.68 -1.74
C LEU A 34 -4.73 0.32 -2.40
N LEU A 35 -4.22 -0.89 -2.12
CA LEU A 35 -2.91 -1.33 -2.60
C LEU A 35 -2.91 -1.59 -4.10
N PHE A 36 -3.99 -2.13 -4.66
CA PHE A 36 -4.11 -2.39 -6.09
C PHE A 36 -4.13 -1.09 -6.89
N SER A 37 -4.93 -0.10 -6.46
CA SER A 37 -4.97 1.21 -7.10
C SER A 37 -3.60 1.89 -7.05
N SER A 38 -2.97 1.90 -5.87
CA SER A 38 -1.66 2.53 -5.68
C SER A 38 -0.55 1.81 -6.47
N ALA A 39 -0.58 0.48 -6.54
CA ALA A 39 0.35 -0.32 -7.33
C ALA A 39 0.15 -0.10 -8.83
N LEU A 40 -1.10 0.02 -9.28
CA LEU A 40 -1.41 0.29 -10.68
C LEU A 40 -0.97 1.70 -11.08
N THR A 41 -1.17 2.70 -10.22
CA THR A 41 -0.65 4.05 -10.43
C THR A 41 0.87 4.04 -10.53
N SER A 42 1.57 3.39 -9.59
CA SER A 42 3.03 3.21 -9.65
C SER A 42 3.47 2.52 -10.94
N PHE A 43 2.77 1.46 -11.34
CA PHE A 43 3.11 0.72 -12.55
C PHE A 43 2.93 1.58 -13.81
N LEU A 44 1.80 2.27 -13.96
CA LEU A 44 1.46 2.99 -15.18
C LEU A 44 2.22 4.31 -15.31
N THR A 45 2.21 5.12 -14.26
CA THR A 45 2.74 6.49 -14.29
C THR A 45 4.10 6.64 -13.61
N GLY A 46 4.49 5.67 -12.78
CA GLY A 46 5.69 5.77 -11.94
C GLY A 46 5.48 6.62 -10.69
N ILE A 47 4.25 7.01 -10.34
CA ILE A 47 3.98 7.73 -9.09
C ILE A 47 3.88 6.72 -7.95
N THR A 48 4.83 6.77 -7.02
CA THR A 48 5.00 5.76 -5.96
C THR A 48 4.49 6.21 -4.59
N GLU A 49 4.32 7.52 -4.39
CA GLU A 49 3.94 8.13 -3.11
C GLU A 49 2.73 7.46 -2.44
N PRO A 50 1.60 7.16 -3.14
CA PRO A 50 0.44 6.56 -2.50
C PRO A 50 0.73 5.19 -1.89
N LEU A 51 1.65 4.45 -2.51
CA LEU A 51 2.04 3.11 -2.07
C LEU A 51 3.15 3.19 -1.01
N GLU A 52 4.13 4.07 -1.17
CA GLU A 52 5.22 4.26 -0.19
C GLU A 52 4.71 4.77 1.16
N PHE A 53 3.77 5.71 1.15
CA PHE A 53 3.17 6.24 2.37
C PHE A 53 2.42 5.17 3.19
N SER A 54 1.95 4.11 2.52
CA SER A 54 1.27 3.00 3.18
C SER A 54 2.16 2.23 4.15
N PHE A 55 3.48 2.25 3.98
CA PHE A 55 4.43 1.54 4.86
C PHE A 55 5.51 2.45 5.48
N LEU A 56 5.82 3.61 4.88
CA LEU A 56 6.82 4.56 5.38
C LEU A 56 6.57 4.96 6.84
N PHE A 57 5.32 5.34 7.16
CA PHE A 57 4.97 5.82 8.50
C PHE A 57 4.81 4.71 9.53
N VAL A 58 4.56 3.48 9.08
CA VAL A 58 4.34 2.31 9.94
C VAL A 58 5.64 1.58 10.25
N ALA A 59 6.49 1.43 9.23
CA ALA A 59 7.69 0.64 9.27
C ALA A 59 8.82 1.35 8.48
N PRO A 60 9.45 2.37 9.08
CA PRO A 60 10.52 3.14 8.43
C PRO A 60 11.67 2.26 7.90
N VAL A 61 11.94 1.14 8.57
CA VAL A 61 12.96 0.16 8.14
C VAL A 61 12.64 -0.44 6.76
N LEU A 62 11.36 -0.68 6.44
CA LEU A 62 10.98 -1.17 5.10
C LEU A 62 11.29 -0.13 4.03
N TYR A 63 11.15 1.16 4.35
CA TYR A 63 11.50 2.24 3.44
C TYR A 63 13.00 2.34 3.20
N VAL A 64 13.82 2.18 4.24
CA VAL A 64 15.28 2.14 4.09
C VAL A 64 15.71 0.98 3.19
N ILE A 65 15.13 -0.21 3.37
CA ILE A 65 15.41 -1.37 2.51
C ILE A 65 14.95 -1.10 1.07
N HIS A 66 13.77 -0.51 0.89
CA HIS A 66 13.29 -0.09 -0.42
C HIS A 66 14.27 0.87 -1.09
N ALA A 67 14.79 1.89 -0.39
CA ALA A 67 15.76 2.84 -0.94
C ALA A 67 17.09 2.15 -1.34
N VAL A 68 17.55 1.17 -0.57
CA VAL A 68 18.73 0.36 -0.91
C VAL A 68 18.49 -0.47 -2.18
N PHE A 69 17.34 -1.15 -2.26
CA PHE A 69 16.96 -1.91 -3.44
C PHE A 69 16.77 -1.03 -4.67
N ASP A 70 16.23 0.18 -4.51
CA ASP A 70 16.12 1.14 -5.60
C ASP A 70 17.51 1.58 -6.07
N GLY A 71 18.43 1.88 -5.15
CA GLY A 71 19.84 2.14 -5.48
C GLY A 71 20.51 1.00 -6.26
N PHE A 72 20.26 -0.25 -5.87
CA PHE A 72 20.75 -1.41 -6.62
C PHE A 72 20.08 -1.53 -8.00
N ALA A 73 18.80 -1.20 -8.15
CA ALA A 73 18.15 -1.18 -9.46
C ALA A 73 18.84 -0.19 -10.42
N PHE A 74 19.25 0.98 -9.92
CA PHE A 74 20.06 1.93 -10.70
C PHE A 74 21.44 1.37 -11.07
N MET A 75 22.11 0.69 -10.14
CA MET A 75 23.40 0.05 -10.39
C MET A 75 23.29 -1.04 -11.47
N PHE A 76 22.32 -1.94 -11.35
CA PHE A 76 22.09 -3.00 -12.34
C PHE A 76 21.69 -2.45 -13.71
N ALA A 77 20.84 -1.43 -13.76
CA ALA A 77 20.50 -0.76 -15.00
C ALA A 77 21.74 -0.15 -15.70
N HIS A 78 22.69 0.38 -14.93
CA HIS A 78 23.94 0.90 -15.47
C HIS A 78 24.87 -0.21 -15.97
N ILE A 79 25.07 -1.28 -15.19
CA ILE A 79 25.91 -2.43 -15.58
C ILE A 79 25.38 -3.10 -16.85
N LEU A 80 24.05 -3.21 -16.97
CA LEU A 80 23.38 -3.82 -18.13
C LEU A 80 23.20 -2.84 -19.31
N GLN A 81 23.75 -1.63 -19.22
CA GLN A 81 23.67 -0.60 -20.27
C GLN A 81 22.24 -0.33 -20.74
N ILE A 82 21.28 -0.37 -19.81
CA ILE A 82 19.88 -0.06 -20.08
C ILE A 82 19.77 1.46 -20.21
N THR A 83 19.39 1.92 -21.41
CA THR A 83 19.37 3.33 -21.76
C THR A 83 17.97 3.70 -22.25
N ILE A 84 17.06 3.82 -21.29
CA ILE A 84 15.67 4.23 -21.52
C ILE A 84 15.49 5.64 -20.95
N GLY A 85 14.98 6.55 -21.78
CA GLY A 85 14.56 7.89 -21.38
C GLY A 85 13.30 7.85 -20.52
N GLN A 86 13.05 8.91 -19.75
CA GLN A 86 11.84 9.04 -18.94
C GLN A 86 11.36 10.49 -19.00
N THR A 87 10.05 10.70 -19.01
CA THR A 87 9.46 12.05 -19.02
C THR A 87 9.06 12.49 -17.62
N PHE A 88 8.46 11.59 -16.83
CA PHE A 88 7.93 11.96 -15.52
C PHE A 88 8.62 11.18 -14.40
N SER A 89 8.43 9.86 -14.37
CA SER A 89 8.91 9.05 -13.24
C SER A 89 9.42 7.66 -13.65
N GLY A 90 9.23 7.24 -14.90
CA GLY A 90 9.66 5.90 -15.33
C GLY A 90 8.60 4.81 -15.11
N GLY A 91 7.33 5.14 -15.41
CA GLY A 91 6.23 4.17 -15.45
C GLY A 91 6.18 3.38 -16.76
N PHE A 92 5.20 2.49 -16.88
CA PHE A 92 4.96 1.65 -18.06
C PHE A 92 4.72 2.48 -19.32
N ILE A 93 4.07 3.64 -19.19
CA ILE A 93 3.85 4.55 -20.33
C ILE A 93 5.19 5.07 -20.86
N ASP A 94 6.08 5.54 -19.98
CA ASP A 94 7.44 5.97 -20.34
C ASP A 94 8.24 4.81 -20.94
N PHE A 95 8.07 3.59 -20.42
CA PHE A 95 8.76 2.40 -20.91
C PHE A 95 8.38 2.04 -22.35
N ILE A 96 7.09 2.11 -22.69
CA ILE A 96 6.63 1.91 -24.07
C ILE A 96 7.18 3.02 -24.94
N LEU A 97 6.97 4.28 -24.54
CA LEU A 97 7.23 5.45 -25.36
C LEU A 97 8.72 5.72 -25.61
N PHE A 98 9.58 5.40 -24.65
CA PHE A 98 11.02 5.70 -24.69
C PHE A 98 11.92 4.45 -24.69
N GLY A 99 11.35 3.27 -24.43
CA GLY A 99 12.06 2.00 -24.45
C GLY A 99 11.73 1.18 -25.69
N ILE A 100 10.47 0.75 -25.82
CA ILE A 100 10.02 -0.16 -26.87
C ILE A 100 10.07 0.52 -28.24
N LEU A 101 9.49 1.72 -28.36
CA LEU A 101 9.37 2.42 -29.65
C LEU A 101 10.71 2.90 -30.23
N GLN A 102 11.72 3.12 -29.38
CA GLN A 102 13.07 3.55 -29.77
C GLN A 102 13.94 2.38 -30.25
N GLY A 103 13.47 1.14 -30.07
CA GLY A 103 14.12 -0.07 -30.54
C GLY A 103 15.21 -0.61 -29.61
N ASN A 104 15.29 -1.94 -29.53
CA ASN A 104 16.16 -2.63 -28.59
C ASN A 104 17.65 -2.34 -28.80
N ALA A 105 18.08 -2.09 -30.04
CA ALA A 105 19.47 -1.79 -30.37
C ALA A 105 20.01 -0.51 -29.70
N ARG A 106 19.12 0.39 -29.23
CA ARG A 106 19.50 1.64 -28.55
C ARG A 106 19.22 1.60 -27.05
N THR A 107 18.17 0.89 -26.64
CA THR A 107 17.62 1.03 -25.28
C THR A 107 17.82 -0.20 -24.40
N ASN A 108 18.11 -1.37 -24.98
CA ASN A 108 18.17 -2.67 -24.28
C ASN A 108 16.93 -2.94 -23.41
N TRP A 109 15.76 -2.47 -23.87
CA TRP A 109 14.53 -2.48 -23.08
C TRP A 109 14.08 -3.87 -22.65
N VAL A 110 14.47 -4.92 -23.38
CA VAL A 110 14.13 -6.32 -23.08
C VAL A 110 14.72 -6.79 -21.74
N LEU A 111 15.84 -6.19 -21.31
CA LEU A 111 16.46 -6.52 -20.02
C LEU A 111 15.66 -5.99 -18.83
N VAL A 112 14.84 -4.95 -19.01
CA VAL A 112 14.02 -4.37 -17.93
C VAL A 112 13.00 -5.37 -17.38
N PRO A 113 12.12 -6.00 -18.16
CA PRO A 113 11.19 -6.99 -17.62
C PRO A 113 11.92 -8.23 -17.07
N LEU A 114 13.07 -8.61 -17.63
CA LEU A 114 13.86 -9.73 -17.11
C LEU A 114 14.36 -9.46 -15.68
N VAL A 115 15.05 -8.33 -15.48
CA VAL A 115 15.53 -7.91 -14.15
C VAL A 115 14.36 -7.53 -13.24
N GLY A 116 13.32 -6.95 -13.81
CA GLY A 116 12.08 -6.57 -13.14
C GLY A 116 11.40 -7.75 -12.47
N VAL A 117 11.21 -8.87 -13.17
CA VAL A 117 10.61 -10.08 -12.56
C VAL A 117 11.43 -10.56 -11.37
N PHE A 118 12.76 -10.57 -11.47
CA PHE A 118 13.61 -10.90 -10.32
C PHE A 118 13.41 -9.91 -9.16
N TRP A 119 13.33 -8.61 -9.45
CA TRP A 119 13.05 -7.56 -8.48
C TRP A 119 11.69 -7.72 -7.80
N PHE A 120 10.66 -8.12 -8.54
CA PHE A 120 9.32 -8.38 -8.00
C PHE A 120 9.38 -9.43 -6.87
N PHE A 121 10.04 -10.56 -7.12
CA PHE A 121 10.20 -11.60 -6.12
C PHE A 121 11.08 -11.13 -4.95
N LEU A 122 12.18 -10.44 -5.23
CA LEU A 122 13.06 -9.87 -4.21
C LEU A 122 12.28 -8.98 -3.23
N TYR A 123 11.46 -8.06 -3.76
CA TYR A 123 10.60 -7.19 -2.96
C TYR A 123 9.55 -8.00 -2.20
N TYR A 124 8.84 -8.91 -2.87
CA TYR A 124 7.79 -9.71 -2.25
C TYR A 124 8.31 -10.49 -1.04
N PHE A 125 9.39 -11.26 -1.21
CA PHE A 125 9.95 -12.08 -0.14
C PHE A 125 10.55 -11.24 0.98
N SER A 126 11.27 -10.17 0.65
CA SER A 126 11.87 -9.29 1.66
C SER A 126 10.80 -8.61 2.50
N PHE A 127 9.79 -8.00 1.86
CA PHE A 127 8.70 -7.35 2.58
C PHE A 127 7.90 -8.35 3.41
N ALA A 128 7.51 -9.49 2.83
CA ALA A 128 6.79 -10.52 3.58
C ALA A 128 7.58 -11.01 4.80
N PHE A 129 8.88 -11.29 4.63
CA PHE A 129 9.75 -11.73 5.72
C PHE A 129 9.85 -10.69 6.83
N LEU A 130 10.11 -9.43 6.51
CA LEU A 130 10.25 -8.37 7.50
C LEU A 130 8.94 -8.07 8.23
N ILE A 131 7.82 -7.98 7.50
CA ILE A 131 6.51 -7.70 8.10
C ILE A 131 6.08 -8.84 9.04
N SER A 132 6.34 -10.09 8.67
CA SER A 132 6.07 -11.24 9.53
C SER A 132 7.01 -11.29 10.73
N LYS A 133 8.31 -11.05 10.55
CA LYS A 133 9.31 -11.17 11.63
C LYS A 133 9.17 -10.07 12.70
N PHE A 134 8.93 -8.83 12.29
CA PHE A 134 8.84 -7.68 13.19
C PHE A 134 7.40 -7.29 13.54
N ASN A 135 6.42 -8.04 13.03
CA ASN A 135 5.00 -7.82 13.27
C ASN A 135 4.52 -6.37 13.00
N TYR A 136 5.01 -5.76 11.91
CA TYR A 136 4.63 -4.38 11.57
C TYR A 136 3.13 -4.22 11.34
N LYS A 137 2.54 -3.13 11.88
CA LYS A 137 1.11 -2.77 11.77
C LYS A 137 0.78 -2.15 10.41
N THR A 138 1.15 -2.83 9.33
CA THR A 138 0.88 -2.38 7.96
C THR A 138 -0.62 -2.28 7.69
N PRO A 139 -1.06 -1.50 6.68
CA PRO A 139 -2.48 -1.37 6.35
C PRO A 139 -3.16 -2.72 6.25
N GLY A 140 -4.24 -2.92 7.01
CA GLY A 140 -4.91 -4.23 7.12
C GLY A 140 -4.50 -5.09 8.30
N ARG A 141 -3.47 -4.71 9.06
CA ARG A 141 -3.00 -5.40 10.27
C ARG A 141 -3.27 -4.60 11.55
N GLU A 142 -3.90 -3.45 11.41
CA GLU A 142 -4.31 -2.57 12.51
C GLU A 142 -5.24 -3.32 13.48
N ASP A 143 -5.14 -2.98 14.76
CA ASP A 143 -6.06 -3.52 15.76
C ASP A 143 -7.45 -2.95 15.49
N ALA A 144 -8.48 -3.79 15.57
CA ALA A 144 -9.83 -3.33 15.37
C ALA A 144 -10.13 -2.33 16.49
N ILE A 145 -10.34 -1.06 16.14
CA ILE A 145 -10.91 -0.10 17.07
C ILE A 145 -12.36 -0.58 17.27
N ASN A 146 -12.64 -1.18 18.42
CA ASN A 146 -14.00 -1.51 18.84
C ASN A 146 -14.72 -0.19 19.14
N TYR A 147 -15.41 0.33 18.13
CA TYR A 147 -16.21 1.55 18.26
C TYR A 147 -17.31 1.47 19.33
N ASN A 148 -17.70 0.27 19.75
CA ASN A 148 -18.68 0.08 20.82
C ASN A 148 -18.22 0.63 22.18
N ASP A 149 -16.92 0.73 22.44
CA ASP A 149 -16.43 1.26 23.73
C ASP A 149 -16.31 2.79 23.70
N THR A 150 -16.07 3.40 22.53
CA THR A 150 -15.87 4.86 22.39
C THR A 150 -17.18 5.61 22.12
N PHE A 151 -18.13 5.02 21.38
CA PHE A 151 -19.46 5.63 21.20
C PHE A 151 -20.29 5.63 22.49
N LEU A 152 -20.03 4.70 23.43
CA LEU A 152 -20.70 4.71 24.73
C LEU A 152 -20.09 5.70 25.73
N SER A 153 -18.82 6.11 25.57
CA SER A 153 -18.19 7.16 26.40
C SER A 153 -18.47 8.57 25.90
N ASP A 154 -18.58 8.76 24.58
CA ASP A 154 -18.65 10.10 23.98
C ASP A 154 -20.08 10.59 23.73
N VAL A 155 -21.07 9.68 23.69
CA VAL A 155 -22.47 10.07 23.41
C VAL A 155 -23.23 10.47 24.68
N CYS A 156 -22.65 10.42 25.89
CA CYS A 156 -23.39 10.88 27.07
C CYS A 156 -22.67 11.09 28.40
N PRO A 157 -22.97 12.27 28.96
CA PRO A 157 -23.80 12.39 30.15
C PRO A 157 -25.05 13.24 29.78
N PRO A 158 -26.29 12.70 29.60
CA PRO A 158 -27.10 12.14 30.71
C PRO A 158 -28.28 11.19 30.30
N TYR A 159 -28.11 9.98 29.74
CA TYR A 159 -29.24 9.05 29.54
C TYR A 159 -29.72 8.38 30.83
N SER A 160 -28.96 8.50 31.93
CA SER A 160 -29.43 8.03 33.25
C SER A 160 -30.67 8.78 33.72
N LEU A 161 -30.93 10.01 33.22
CA LEU A 161 -32.12 10.79 33.56
C LEU A 161 -33.27 10.60 32.55
N MET A 162 -32.97 10.19 31.31
CA MET A 162 -34.00 10.00 30.28
C MET A 162 -34.78 8.70 30.47
N ASN A 163 -34.14 7.64 31.00
CA ASN A 163 -34.87 6.44 31.42
C ASN A 163 -35.72 6.65 32.68
N LEU A 164 -35.40 7.64 33.53
CA LEU A 164 -36.25 8.00 34.67
C LEU A 164 -37.50 8.78 34.21
N PHE A 165 -37.38 9.56 33.12
CA PHE A 165 -38.50 10.31 32.54
C PHE A 165 -39.41 9.41 31.70
N ILE A 166 -38.84 8.52 30.88
CA ILE A 166 -39.63 7.62 30.00
C ILE A 166 -40.30 6.48 30.78
N VAL A 167 -39.72 5.99 31.88
CA VAL A 167 -40.36 4.99 32.75
C VAL A 167 -41.32 5.64 33.76
N GLY A 168 -41.14 6.92 34.08
CA GLY A 168 -41.99 7.67 35.02
C GLY A 168 -43.33 8.15 34.46
N GLU A 169 -43.51 8.18 33.14
CA GLU A 169 -44.70 8.76 32.49
C GLU A 169 -45.68 7.71 31.96
N SER A 170 -45.37 6.40 32.07
CA SER A 170 -46.26 5.31 31.63
C SER A 170 -47.16 4.73 32.73
N THR A 171 -47.25 5.34 33.92
CA THR A 171 -48.09 4.84 35.04
C THR A 171 -49.11 5.85 35.60
N VAL A 172 -49.49 6.90 34.89
CA VAL A 172 -50.61 7.77 35.30
C VAL A 172 -51.55 8.00 34.13
N GLY A 173 -52.50 7.06 33.95
CA GLY A 173 -53.48 7.16 32.88
C GLY A 173 -54.45 5.99 32.78
N SER A 174 -54.79 5.35 33.90
CA SER A 174 -55.94 4.45 34.00
C SER A 174 -56.31 4.27 35.46
N PHE A 175 -57.25 5.05 35.95
CA PHE A 175 -58.24 4.66 36.96
C PHE A 175 -59.39 5.66 36.85
N GLY A 176 -60.57 5.17 36.50
CA GLY A 176 -61.78 5.97 36.45
C GLY A 176 -62.38 6.15 37.85
N GLU A 177 -63.01 7.30 38.05
CA GLU A 177 -64.37 7.53 38.59
C GLU A 177 -64.75 9.01 38.36
#